data_AF-A0A2V8IY16-F1
#
_entry.id   AF-A0A2V8IY16-F1
#
_cell.length_a   1.000
_cell.length_b   1.000
_cell.length_c   1.000
_cell.angle_alpha   90.00
_cell.angle_beta   90.00
_cell.angle_gamma   90.00
#
_symmetry.space_group_name_H-M   'P 1'
#
loop_
_entity.id
_entity.type
_entity.pdbx_description
1 polymer ?
#
loop_
_entity_poly.entity_id
_entity_poly.type
_entity_poly.pdbx_seq_one_letter_code
_entity_poly.pdbx_strand_id
1 'polypeptide(L)'
;MIGATLNTEHEARFVNAAADRVYSAIHSTRVAEVEGAGTPRERELPPGQGHGFMWRLNTYWRFLERDGGTYIQCESVTLSRDVPFGLGWVIKPFVTEIPMESLTFTLQRTRAALK
;
A
#
# COMPACT_ATOMS: atom_id res chain seq x y z
N MET A 1 7.02 18.76 -4.79
CA MET A 1 6.51 17.39 -4.60
C MET A 1 7.38 16.74 -3.54
N ILE A 2 6.80 16.31 -2.42
CA ILE A 2 7.53 15.54 -1.40
C ILE A 2 7.32 14.06 -1.76
N GLY A 3 8.41 13.29 -1.83
CA GLY A 3 8.37 11.86 -2.15
C GLY A 3 9.50 11.14 -1.43
N ALA A 4 9.30 9.86 -1.12
CA ALA A 4 10.28 9.00 -0.48
C ALA A 4 10.40 7.69 -1.24
N THR A 5 11.62 7.16 -1.32
CA THR A 5 11.89 5.83 -1.87
C THR A 5 11.98 4.84 -0.73
N LEU A 6 11.31 3.69 -0.87
CA LEU A 6 11.22 2.66 0.14
C LEU A 6 11.69 1.33 -0.43
N ASN A 7 12.57 0.63 0.28
CA ASN A 7 12.85 -0.78 0.07
C ASN A 7 11.92 -1.60 0.98
N THR A 8 11.13 -2.48 0.39
CA THR A 8 10.10 -3.22 1.12
C THR A 8 10.09 -4.70 0.77
N GLU A 9 9.98 -5.54 1.79
CA GLU A 9 9.77 -6.97 1.67
C GLU A 9 8.38 -7.33 2.19
N HIS A 10 7.73 -8.29 1.53
CA HIS A 10 6.35 -8.68 1.83
C HIS A 10 6.19 -10.18 1.81
N GLU A 11 5.36 -10.69 2.72
CA GLU A 11 4.83 -12.04 2.66
C GLU A 11 3.39 -11.97 2.11
N ALA A 12 3.12 -12.71 1.05
CA ALA A 12 1.79 -12.81 0.46
C ALA A 12 1.19 -14.19 0.74
N ARG A 13 -0.05 -14.20 1.22
CA ARG A 13 -0.86 -15.40 1.39
C ARG A 13 -2.08 -15.31 0.49
N PHE A 14 -2.40 -16.41 -0.17
CA PHE A 14 -3.56 -16.55 -1.03
C PHE A 14 -4.37 -17.76 -0.55
N VAL A 15 -5.68 -17.59 -0.42
CA VAL A 15 -6.58 -18.60 0.10
C VAL A 15 -7.79 -18.70 -0.82
N ASN A 16 -8.01 -19.88 -1.40
CA ASN A 16 -9.28 -20.23 -2.02
C ASN A 16 -10.24 -20.62 -0.90
N ALA A 17 -11.15 -19.71 -0.54
CA ALA A 17 -12.06 -19.93 0.58
C ALA A 17 -13.31 -20.71 0.17
N ALA A 18 -13.72 -20.59 -1.10
CA ALA A 18 -14.80 -21.34 -1.71
C ALA A 18 -14.63 -21.32 -3.24
N ALA A 19 -15.48 -22.05 -3.97
CA ALA A 19 -15.48 -22.06 -5.43
C ALA A 19 -15.69 -20.67 -6.04
N ASP A 20 -16.39 -19.77 -5.34
CA ASP A 20 -16.69 -18.40 -5.78
C ASP A 20 -15.90 -17.32 -5.01
N ARG A 21 -14.93 -17.70 -4.15
CA ARG A 21 -14.27 -16.76 -3.23
C ARG A 21 -12.78 -17.00 -3.08
N VAL A 22 -12.01 -15.93 -3.24
CA VAL A 22 -10.57 -15.90 -2.97
C VAL A 22 -10.24 -14.73 -2.06
N TYR A 23 -9.36 -14.98 -1.09
CA TYR A 23 -8.80 -13.94 -0.23
C TYR A 23 -7.28 -13.90 -0.39
N SER A 24 -6.71 -12.70 -0.29
CA SER A 24 -5.28 -12.53 -0.12
C SER A 24 -4.97 -11.55 1.00
N ALA A 25 -3.90 -11.85 1.73
CA ALA A 25 -3.31 -10.95 2.70
C ALA A 25 -1.83 -10.79 2.35
N ILE A 26 -1.41 -9.55 2.16
CA ILE A 26 -0.02 -9.19 1.88
C ILE A 26 0.46 -8.33 3.03
N HIS A 27 1.46 -8.81 3.75
CA HIS A 27 1.99 -8.14 4.93
C HIS A 27 3.45 -7.74 4.70
N SER A 28 3.77 -6.49 4.99
CA SER A 28 5.16 -6.04 5.03
C SER A 28 5.93 -6.72 6.17
N THR A 29 7.00 -7.42 5.80
CA THR A 29 7.97 -8.03 6.75
C THR A 29 9.11 -7.07 7.03
N ARG A 30 9.46 -6.21 6.06
CA ARG A 30 10.49 -5.18 6.18
C ARG A 30 10.12 -3.93 5.38
N VAL A 31 10.35 -2.77 5.97
CA VAL A 31 10.19 -1.46 5.29
C VAL A 31 11.35 -0.58 5.74
N ALA A 32 12.10 -0.06 4.78
CA ALA A 32 13.24 0.81 5.00
C ALA A 32 13.26 1.96 3.99
N GLU A 33 13.54 3.17 4.47
CA GLU A 33 13.70 4.35 3.60
C GLU A 33 15.07 4.34 2.94
N VAL A 34 15.12 4.70 1.65
CA VAL A 34 16.37 4.84 0.89
C VAL A 34 16.68 6.33 0.74
N GLU A 35 17.76 6.78 1.36
CA GLU A 35 18.24 8.15 1.25
C GLU A 35 19.12 8.29 0.01
N GLY A 36 18.95 9.39 -0.73
CA GLY A 36 19.76 9.66 -1.92
C GLY A 36 19.55 8.65 -3.05
N ALA A 37 18.36 8.06 -3.15
CA ALA A 37 18.02 7.07 -4.17
C ALA A 37 18.36 7.57 -5.59
N GLY A 38 19.02 6.72 -6.38
CA GLY A 38 19.51 7.03 -7.72
C GLY A 38 20.79 7.88 -7.75
N THR A 39 21.43 8.13 -6.61
CA THR A 39 22.67 8.92 -6.52
C THR A 39 23.84 8.09 -5.98
N PRO A 40 25.10 8.53 -6.15
CA PRO A 40 26.25 7.86 -5.53
C PRO A 40 26.23 7.82 -3.99
N ARG A 41 25.33 8.56 -3.34
CA ARG A 41 25.14 8.56 -1.88
C ARG A 41 23.96 7.69 -1.44
N GLU A 42 23.41 6.89 -2.35
CA GLU A 42 22.30 5.99 -2.05
C GLU A 42 22.65 5.09 -0.87
N ARG A 43 21.82 5.15 0.17
CA ARG A 43 21.96 4.27 1.33
C ARG A 43 20.60 3.98 1.93
N GLU A 44 20.46 2.76 2.38
CA GLU A 44 19.26 2.35 3.10
C GLU A 44 19.38 2.75 4.58
N LEU A 45 18.32 3.39 5.11
CA LEU A 45 18.19 3.68 6.52
C LEU A 45 17.69 2.43 7.26
N PRO A 46 18.09 2.20 8.52
CA PRO A 46 17.55 1.10 9.31
C PRO A 46 16.01 1.16 9.37
N PRO A 47 15.30 0.01 9.31
CA PRO A 47 13.86 -0.04 9.46
C PRO A 47 13.37 0.73 10.70
N GLY A 48 12.33 1.55 10.52
CA GLY A 48 11.77 2.39 11.58
C GLY A 48 12.56 3.67 11.91
N GLN A 49 13.75 3.88 11.35
CA GLN A 49 14.58 5.07 11.60
C GLN A 49 14.50 6.14 10.49
N GLY A 50 13.66 5.91 9.48
CA GLY A 50 13.39 6.89 8.43
C GLY A 50 12.64 8.13 8.90
N HIS A 51 12.38 9.04 7.96
CA HIS A 51 11.61 10.25 8.17
C HIS A 51 10.15 9.97 8.58
N GLY A 52 9.70 8.72 8.45
CA GLY A 52 8.41 8.27 8.95
C GLY A 52 7.32 8.35 7.90
N PHE A 53 7.69 8.27 6.61
CA PHE A 53 6.72 8.23 5.51
C PHE A 53 5.90 6.95 5.56
N MET A 54 6.53 5.80 5.81
CA MET A 54 5.87 4.51 5.93
C MET A 54 6.74 3.54 6.72
N TRP A 55 6.18 2.97 7.78
CA TRP A 55 6.79 1.93 8.61
C TRP A 55 6.18 0.55 8.34
N ARG A 56 4.90 0.49 7.96
CA ARG A 56 4.21 -0.74 7.53
C ARG A 56 3.22 -0.44 6.42
N LEU A 57 3.04 -1.43 5.57
CA LEU A 57 1.98 -1.50 4.57
C LEU A 57 1.44 -2.92 4.56
N ASN A 58 0.13 -3.06 4.77
CA ASN A 58 -0.57 -4.32 4.65
C ASN A 58 -1.75 -4.12 3.70
N THR A 59 -1.98 -5.09 2.81
CA THR A 59 -3.13 -5.07 1.92
C THR A 59 -3.93 -6.36 2.02
N TYR A 60 -5.25 -6.21 1.95
CA TYR A 60 -6.20 -7.31 1.99
C TYR A 60 -7.06 -7.26 0.75
N TRP A 61 -7.07 -8.36 0.01
CA TRP A 61 -7.82 -8.48 -1.23
C TRP A 61 -8.92 -9.51 -1.03
N ARG A 62 -10.12 -9.18 -1.51
CA ARG A 62 -11.26 -10.10 -1.53
C ARG A 62 -11.84 -10.13 -2.93
N PHE A 63 -11.96 -11.33 -3.48
CA PHE A 63 -12.53 -11.60 -4.79
C PHE A 63 -13.78 -12.46 -4.60
N LEU A 64 -14.88 -12.07 -5.23
CA LEU A 64 -16.15 -12.77 -5.17
C LEU A 64 -16.76 -12.86 -6.56
N GLU A 65 -17.00 -14.07 -7.06
CA GLU A 65 -17.72 -14.29 -8.31
C GLU A 65 -19.23 -14.34 -8.05
N ARG A 66 -19.97 -13.35 -8.57
CA ARG A 66 -21.43 -13.24 -8.47
C ARG A 66 -21.99 -12.44 -9.64
N ASP A 67 -23.27 -12.66 -9.94
CA ASP A 67 -24.04 -11.88 -10.92
C ASP A 67 -23.38 -11.80 -12.32
N GLY A 68 -22.69 -12.87 -12.71
CA GLY A 68 -21.99 -12.96 -14.00
C GLY A 68 -20.67 -12.20 -14.07
N GLY A 69 -20.09 -11.79 -12.93
CA GLY A 69 -18.80 -11.11 -12.88
C GLY A 69 -18.05 -11.31 -11.56
N THR A 70 -16.94 -10.59 -11.40
CA THR A 70 -16.11 -10.63 -10.19
C THR A 70 -16.12 -9.28 -9.48
N TYR A 71 -16.52 -9.29 -8.21
CA TYR A 71 -16.35 -8.16 -7.30
C TYR A 71 -14.96 -8.25 -6.67
N ILE A 72 -14.23 -7.14 -6.71
CA ILE A 72 -12.89 -7.02 -6.12
C ILE A 72 -12.94 -5.91 -5.07
N GLN A 73 -12.57 -6.26 -3.84
CA GLN A 73 -12.33 -5.31 -2.77
C GLN A 73 -10.83 -5.30 -2.45
N CYS A 74 -10.27 -4.11 -2.28
CA CYS A 74 -8.94 -3.93 -1.74
C CYS A 74 -9.00 -3.00 -0.53
N GLU A 75 -8.42 -3.45 0.59
CA GLU A 75 -8.18 -2.65 1.78
C GLU A 75 -6.67 -2.47 1.93
N SER A 76 -6.22 -1.24 2.15
CA SER A 76 -4.82 -0.92 2.42
C SER A 76 -4.70 -0.25 3.79
N VAL A 77 -3.80 -0.78 4.62
CA VAL A 77 -3.53 -0.26 5.96
C VAL A 77 -2.05 0.10 6.04
N THR A 78 -1.78 1.38 6.24
CA THR A 78 -0.43 1.94 6.30
C THR A 78 -0.16 2.49 7.70
N LEU A 79 1.03 2.20 8.23
CA LEU A 79 1.55 2.82 9.45
C LEU A 79 2.62 3.84 9.05
N SER A 80 2.50 5.08 9.50
CA SER A 80 3.48 6.15 9.31
C SER A 80 3.68 6.90 10.63
N ARG A 81 4.63 7.85 10.67
CA ARG A 81 4.78 8.74 11.81
C ARG A 81 3.53 9.61 11.98
N ASP A 82 3.21 9.94 13.23
CA ASP A 82 2.15 10.89 13.54
C ASP A 82 2.41 12.25 12.89
N VAL A 83 1.31 12.91 12.49
CA VAL A 83 1.35 14.29 12.04
C VAL A 83 1.64 15.18 13.26
N PRO A 84 2.67 16.05 13.22
CA PRO A 84 2.94 16.98 14.31
C PRO A 84 1.69 17.80 14.66
N PHE A 85 1.46 18.03 15.95
CA PHE A 85 0.32 18.83 16.43
C PHE A 85 0.31 20.21 15.74
N GLY A 86 -0.81 20.59 15.12
CA GLY A 86 -0.97 21.85 14.38
C GLY A 86 -0.74 21.79 12.86
N LEU A 87 -0.23 20.67 12.32
CA LEU A 87 -0.03 20.44 10.87
C LEU A 87 -1.07 19.50 10.24
N GLY A 88 -2.08 19.06 11.00
CA GLY A 88 -3.10 18.10 10.57
C GLY A 88 -3.87 18.47 9.30
N TRP A 89 -3.99 19.76 8.96
CA TRP A 89 -4.69 20.23 7.76
C TRP A 89 -3.86 20.12 6.48
N VAL A 90 -2.52 20.19 6.57
CA VAL A 90 -1.61 20.14 5.40
C VAL A 90 -1.46 18.70 4.90
N ILE A 91 -1.41 17.75 5.82
CA ILE A 91 -1.07 16.34 5.51
C ILE A 91 -2.33 15.48 5.34
N LYS A 92 -3.51 15.95 5.79
CA LYS A 92 -4.80 15.25 5.67
C LYS A 92 -5.06 14.65 4.28
N PRO A 93 -4.92 15.42 3.16
CA PRO A 93 -5.19 14.90 1.82
C PRO A 93 -4.25 13.75 1.45
N PHE A 94 -2.99 13.82 1.89
CA PHE A 94 -1.98 12.80 1.61
C PHE A 94 -2.26 11.48 2.34
N VAL A 95 -2.86 11.56 3.53
CA VAL A 95 -3.20 10.40 4.36
C VAL A 95 -4.51 9.74 3.92
N THR A 96 -5.47 10.51 3.39
CA THR A 96 -6.82 9.99 3.08
C THR A 96 -7.12 9.81 1.59
N GLU A 97 -6.60 10.65 0.70
CA GLU A 97 -7.03 10.68 -0.71
C GLU A 97 -6.07 9.92 -1.63
N ILE A 98 -4.76 10.09 -1.47
CA ILE A 98 -3.75 9.44 -2.32
C ILE A 98 -3.80 7.90 -2.26
N PRO A 99 -4.00 7.27 -1.09
CA PRO A 99 -4.16 5.82 -1.03
C PRO A 99 -5.43 5.35 -1.74
N MET A 100 -6.54 6.08 -1.63
CA MET A 100 -7.79 5.74 -2.32
C MET A 100 -7.69 5.88 -3.83
N GLU A 101 -7.05 6.93 -4.35
CA GLU A 101 -6.86 7.11 -5.78
C GLU A 101 -5.98 6.00 -6.37
N SER A 102 -4.90 5.63 -5.68
CA SER A 102 -4.01 4.53 -6.10
C SER A 102 -4.72 3.18 -6.11
N LEU A 103 -5.55 2.91 -5.09
CA LEU A 103 -6.38 1.71 -5.06
C LEU A 103 -7.43 1.72 -6.17
N THR A 104 -8.09 2.87 -6.38
CA THR A 104 -9.09 3.04 -7.43
C THR A 104 -8.47 2.82 -8.81
N PHE A 105 -7.31 3.41 -9.07
CA PHE A 105 -6.55 3.20 -10.29
C PHE A 105 -6.20 1.72 -10.50
N THR A 106 -5.71 1.06 -9.45
CA THR A 106 -5.37 -0.37 -9.50
C THR A 106 -6.60 -1.20 -9.86
N LEU A 107 -7.73 -1.00 -9.17
CA LEU A 107 -8.97 -1.72 -9.43
C LEU A 107 -9.54 -1.44 -10.83
N GLN A 108 -9.48 -0.19 -11.30
CA GLN A 108 -9.89 0.18 -12.65
C GLN A 108 -9.02 -0.49 -13.71
N ARG A 109 -7.69 -0.53 -13.52
CA ARG A 109 -6.77 -1.22 -14.41
C ARG A 109 -7.00 -2.73 -14.43
N THR A 110 -7.20 -3.35 -13.27
CA THR A 110 -7.58 -4.77 -13.18
C THR A 110 -8.86 -5.04 -13.94
N ARG A 111 -9.90 -4.22 -13.76
CA ARG A 111 -11.16 -4.34 -14.50
C ARG A 111 -10.96 -4.21 -16.02
N ALA A 112 -10.12 -3.28 -16.46
CA ALA A 112 -9.85 -3.08 -17.88
C ALA A 112 -9.07 -4.24 -18.51
N ALA A 113 -8.17 -4.89 -17.77
CA ALA A 113 -7.37 -6.01 -18.25
C ALA A 113 -8.13 -7.35 -18.31
N LEU A 114 -9.24 -7.46 -17.58
CA LEU A 114 -10.11 -8.65 -17.54
C LEU A 114 -11.29 -8.58 -18.53
N LYS A 115 -11.40 -7.49 -19.30
CA LYS A 115 -12.30 -7.38 -20.45
C LYS A 115 -11.61 -7.85 -21.72
#